data_AF-A0A8T2ATW5-F1
#
_entry.id   AF-A0A8T2ATW5-F1
#
_cell.length_a   1.000
_cell.length_b   1.000
_cell.length_c   1.000
_cell.angle_alpha   90.00
_cell.angle_beta   90.00
_cell.angle_gamma   90.00
#
_symmetry.space_group_name_H-M   'P 1'
#
loop_
_entity.id
_entity.type
_entity.pdbx_description
1 polymer ?
#
loop_
_entity_poly.entity_id
_entity_poly.type
_entity_poly.pdbx_seq_one_letter_code
_entity_poly.pdbx_strand_id
1 'polypeptide(L)'
;MDDADLASGSSSDMKRKQKLDDSVDDGALEEEKRRYRSMAKVAIGYGINPSVENSVITDMVHTVCPDFSLDTSKLKTAVLEMHEEGKDKVKKMLKDGQGKLTLCYEWFWTSDDIDGPILNADFIGISAYFADENWKMKKWILGYHPRESLRVKDIYVDSIKNVILDYEVESKVSTLLMPNYGDLGVEAFDAFRKWIEEKGKNPIDSRVFLIYCCSDIFRLMVDDMFKDINIWLMERVRMLVGWGRMVPTNWDVTLYNLQKAVDMEAKNVFEEEEDYQDYEQPSDEEWIKIKTFCKLAGCIYKVAKELFDGEYPTSNVYFHLLAELKVMLNKELKNGDNDYFLCKAKEILERFDKYWNDMFLVLATASVLDPRFKMKYLEFYCSKNEVSDEGSKAETVVDYLRSLYARYAASDISPLPKCPDASMNPNPSGLFKYLFDEEDEEEKEEKKPDGYKDFVLFQEFLMFEGSSREFQESELDSYLKEPVMEWKKDFNALEWWREENSKYPILSRVARDILSIPISRGTSHRAYVADKRECPDFIVSMEAKLVNAMMCSESWPRL
;
A
#
# COMPACT_ATOMS: atom_id res chain seq x y z
N MET A 1 -81.87 -12.02 -50.10
CA MET A 1 -81.50 -10.60 -50.19
C MET A 1 -81.40 -10.07 -48.79
N ASP A 2 -80.27 -9.72 -48.22
CA ASP A 2 -78.86 -9.82 -48.63
C ASP A 2 -78.01 -9.75 -47.35
N ASP A 3 -76.77 -10.18 -47.50
CA ASP A 3 -75.77 -10.49 -46.51
C ASP A 3 -75.22 -9.33 -45.65
N ALA A 4 -74.58 -9.79 -44.57
CA ALA A 4 -73.68 -9.10 -43.65
C ALA A 4 -72.51 -8.37 -44.33
N ASP A 5 -71.89 -7.40 -43.65
CA ASP A 5 -70.53 -7.55 -43.11
C ASP A 5 -70.02 -6.36 -42.25
N LEU A 6 -68.99 -6.68 -41.45
CA LEU A 6 -67.96 -5.86 -40.79
C LEU A 6 -68.04 -5.57 -39.28
N ALA A 7 -67.02 -6.12 -38.62
CA ALA A 7 -66.79 -6.24 -37.19
C ALA A 7 -65.45 -5.63 -36.75
N SER A 8 -65.31 -5.53 -35.41
CA SER A 8 -64.11 -5.75 -34.58
C SER A 8 -62.90 -4.79 -34.69
N GLY A 9 -62.79 -3.92 -33.68
CA GLY A 9 -61.52 -3.40 -33.16
C GLY A 9 -61.53 -3.39 -31.62
N SER A 10 -60.36 -3.54 -30.99
CA SER A 10 -60.02 -3.14 -29.59
C SER A 10 -59.43 -4.16 -28.59
N SER A 11 -58.90 -5.32 -28.99
CA SER A 11 -58.10 -6.16 -28.05
C SER A 11 -56.59 -6.12 -28.31
N SER A 12 -56.17 -5.97 -29.57
CA SER A 12 -54.74 -5.92 -29.94
C SER A 12 -54.08 -4.58 -29.61
N ASP A 13 -54.81 -3.46 -29.76
CA ASP A 13 -54.26 -2.11 -29.51
C ASP A 13 -54.09 -1.79 -28.01
N MET A 14 -54.94 -2.35 -27.13
CA MET A 14 -54.74 -2.24 -25.68
C MET A 14 -53.50 -2.99 -25.21
N LYS A 15 -53.25 -4.20 -25.72
CA LYS A 15 -52.03 -4.97 -25.38
C LYS A 15 -50.76 -4.35 -25.96
N ARG A 16 -50.85 -3.65 -27.10
CA ARG A 16 -49.73 -2.94 -27.73
C ARG A 16 -49.42 -1.62 -27.02
N LYS A 17 -50.44 -0.91 -26.51
CA LYS A 17 -50.27 0.25 -25.62
C LYS A 17 -49.73 -0.13 -24.25
N GLN A 18 -50.23 -1.19 -23.62
CA GLN A 18 -49.68 -1.70 -22.35
C GLN A 18 -48.21 -2.12 -22.49
N LYS A 19 -47.84 -2.84 -23.55
CA LYS A 19 -46.42 -3.17 -23.82
C LYS A 19 -45.55 -1.94 -24.14
N LEU A 20 -46.11 -0.87 -24.70
CA LEU A 20 -45.37 0.38 -24.93
C LEU A 20 -45.21 1.17 -23.63
N ASP A 21 -46.27 1.29 -22.82
CA ASP A 21 -46.22 1.96 -21.50
C ASP A 21 -45.26 1.23 -20.54
N ASP A 22 -45.31 -0.10 -20.48
CA ASP A 22 -44.38 -0.91 -19.67
C ASP A 22 -42.92 -0.73 -20.14
N SER A 23 -42.67 -0.52 -21.44
CA SER A 23 -41.31 -0.30 -21.97
C SER A 23 -40.78 1.13 -21.81
N VAL A 24 -41.69 2.11 -21.71
CA VAL A 24 -41.35 3.52 -21.46
C VAL A 24 -41.05 3.73 -19.98
N ASP A 25 -41.79 3.04 -19.09
CA ASP A 25 -41.55 3.06 -17.65
C ASP A 25 -40.23 2.38 -17.27
N ASP A 26 -39.89 1.26 -17.93
CA ASP A 26 -38.60 0.57 -17.75
C ASP A 26 -37.41 1.44 -18.20
N GLY A 27 -37.57 2.18 -19.30
CA GLY A 27 -36.55 3.12 -19.79
C GLY A 27 -36.33 4.32 -18.85
N ALA A 28 -37.40 4.87 -18.28
CA ALA A 28 -37.31 5.98 -17.33
C ALA A 28 -36.69 5.55 -16.00
N LEU A 29 -37.05 4.35 -15.51
CA LEU A 29 -36.48 3.77 -14.30
C LEU A 29 -34.98 3.47 -14.46
N GLU A 30 -34.56 2.92 -15.59
CA GLU A 30 -33.15 2.68 -15.88
C GLU A 30 -32.35 3.98 -16.04
N GLU A 31 -32.96 5.01 -16.61
CA GLU A 31 -32.34 6.33 -16.66
C GLU A 31 -32.19 6.95 -15.26
N GLU A 32 -33.19 6.83 -14.40
CA GLU A 32 -33.13 7.29 -13.01
C GLU A 32 -32.01 6.55 -12.25
N LYS A 33 -31.95 5.21 -12.35
CA LYS A 33 -30.85 4.42 -11.76
C LYS A 33 -29.49 4.89 -12.25
N ARG A 34 -29.33 5.13 -13.55
CA ARG A 34 -28.07 5.65 -14.14
C ARG A 34 -27.69 7.01 -13.55
N ARG A 35 -28.65 7.90 -13.31
CA ARG A 35 -28.42 9.21 -12.66
C ARG A 35 -27.93 9.03 -11.23
N TYR A 36 -28.61 8.20 -10.42
CA TYR A 36 -28.16 7.93 -9.04
C TYR A 36 -26.81 7.24 -8.97
N ARG A 37 -26.50 6.30 -9.88
CA ARG A 37 -25.16 5.70 -9.96
C ARG A 37 -24.07 6.73 -10.29
N SER A 38 -24.39 7.70 -11.14
CA SER A 38 -23.47 8.80 -11.46
C SER A 38 -23.25 9.70 -10.23
N MET A 39 -24.30 10.01 -9.49
CA MET A 39 -24.20 10.76 -8.23
C MET A 39 -23.47 9.99 -7.14
N ALA A 40 -23.64 8.67 -7.06
CA ALA A 40 -22.90 7.81 -6.14
C ALA A 40 -21.39 7.82 -6.46
N LYS A 41 -20.99 7.81 -7.75
CA LYS A 41 -19.58 7.98 -8.14
C LYS A 41 -19.00 9.30 -7.66
N VAL A 42 -19.77 10.39 -7.75
CA VAL A 42 -19.36 11.70 -7.22
C VAL A 42 -19.24 11.64 -5.70
N ALA A 43 -20.22 11.07 -5.01
CA ALA A 43 -20.19 10.96 -3.56
C ALA A 43 -18.97 10.18 -3.07
N ILE A 44 -18.72 9.00 -3.65
CA ILE A 44 -17.57 8.15 -3.34
C ILE A 44 -16.25 8.89 -3.62
N GLY A 45 -16.11 9.50 -4.82
CA GLY A 45 -14.85 10.11 -5.24
C GLY A 45 -14.47 11.40 -4.52
N TYR A 46 -15.43 12.06 -3.85
CA TYR A 46 -15.21 13.33 -3.14
C TYR A 46 -15.54 13.25 -1.64
N GLY A 47 -15.85 12.06 -1.11
CA GLY A 47 -16.17 11.89 0.31
C GLY A 47 -17.43 12.62 0.76
N ILE A 48 -18.44 12.76 -0.11
CA ILE A 48 -19.70 13.41 0.25
C ILE A 48 -20.59 12.40 0.98
N ASN A 49 -21.02 12.74 2.20
CA ASN A 49 -21.95 11.91 2.97
C ASN A 49 -23.33 11.83 2.27
N PRO A 50 -23.74 10.67 1.73
CA PRO A 50 -24.99 10.55 0.99
C PRO A 50 -26.23 10.52 1.91
N SER A 51 -26.04 10.48 3.23
CA SER A 51 -27.13 10.48 4.21
C SER A 51 -27.55 11.89 4.64
N VAL A 52 -26.77 12.92 4.28
CA VAL A 52 -27.02 14.31 4.65
C VAL A 52 -27.39 15.09 3.41
N GLU A 53 -28.50 15.84 3.51
CA GLU A 53 -28.89 16.75 2.44
C GLU A 53 -27.86 17.88 2.31
N ASN A 54 -27.34 18.07 1.11
CA ASN A 54 -26.37 19.11 0.81
C ASN A 54 -26.97 20.08 -0.20
N SER A 55 -27.43 21.23 0.28
CA SER A 55 -28.11 22.24 -0.54
C SER A 55 -27.26 22.70 -1.72
N VAL A 56 -25.94 22.85 -1.55
CA VAL A 56 -25.03 23.26 -2.63
C VAL A 56 -25.01 22.23 -3.76
N ILE A 57 -24.97 20.94 -3.41
CA ILE A 57 -25.00 19.86 -4.41
C ILE A 57 -26.39 19.76 -5.04
N THR A 58 -27.45 19.85 -4.25
CA THR A 58 -28.83 19.82 -4.74
C THR A 58 -29.10 20.97 -5.71
N ASP A 59 -28.69 22.20 -5.39
CA ASP A 59 -28.81 23.37 -6.24
C ASP A 59 -28.00 23.22 -7.54
N MET A 60 -26.78 22.67 -7.44
CA MET A 60 -25.95 22.38 -8.62
C MET A 60 -26.63 21.36 -9.53
N VAL A 61 -27.14 20.26 -8.96
CA VAL A 61 -27.83 19.21 -9.71
C VAL A 61 -29.09 19.75 -10.37
N HIS A 62 -29.91 20.52 -9.65
CA HIS A 62 -31.13 21.14 -10.19
C HIS A 62 -30.82 22.17 -11.28
N THR A 63 -29.70 22.89 -11.18
CA THR A 63 -29.26 23.84 -12.21
C THR A 63 -28.90 23.14 -13.52
N VAL A 64 -28.25 21.98 -13.45
CA VAL A 64 -27.81 21.22 -14.63
C VAL A 64 -28.93 20.31 -15.17
N CYS A 65 -29.75 19.74 -14.28
CA CYS A 65 -30.83 18.81 -14.59
C CYS A 65 -32.08 19.16 -13.76
N PRO A 66 -32.90 20.15 -14.19
CA PRO A 66 -34.07 20.61 -13.44
C PRO A 66 -35.12 19.52 -13.16
N ASP A 67 -35.23 18.54 -14.06
CA ASP A 67 -36.18 17.43 -13.94
C ASP A 67 -35.70 16.31 -13.01
N PHE A 68 -34.56 16.48 -12.33
CA PHE A 68 -34.00 15.49 -11.42
C PHE A 68 -33.84 16.07 -10.01
N SER A 69 -34.54 15.47 -9.05
CA SER A 69 -34.38 15.77 -7.63
C SER A 69 -33.49 14.72 -6.98
N LEU A 70 -32.43 15.17 -6.29
CA LEU A 70 -31.56 14.27 -5.55
C LEU A 70 -32.27 13.81 -4.26
N ASP A 71 -32.40 12.50 -4.08
CA ASP A 71 -32.97 11.89 -2.88
C ASP A 71 -31.86 11.11 -2.15
N THR A 72 -31.70 11.38 -0.86
CA THR A 72 -30.61 10.81 -0.04
C THR A 72 -30.76 9.30 0.15
N SER A 73 -31.99 8.79 0.24
CA SER A 73 -32.26 7.35 0.37
C SER A 73 -31.91 6.59 -0.92
N LYS A 74 -32.30 7.12 -2.08
CA LYS A 74 -31.94 6.57 -3.39
C LYS A 74 -30.42 6.67 -3.64
N LEU A 75 -29.78 7.76 -3.25
CA LEU A 75 -28.32 7.91 -3.35
C LEU A 75 -27.58 6.91 -2.47
N LYS A 76 -27.99 6.75 -1.19
CA LYS A 76 -27.46 5.74 -0.28
C LYS A 76 -27.60 4.33 -0.85
N THR A 77 -28.76 4.01 -1.41
CA THR A 77 -29.03 2.72 -2.05
C THR A 77 -28.07 2.49 -3.23
N ALA A 78 -27.91 3.47 -4.11
CA ALA A 78 -27.00 3.36 -5.25
C ALA A 78 -25.53 3.17 -4.83
N VAL A 79 -25.07 3.84 -3.76
CA VAL A 79 -23.72 3.63 -3.19
C VAL A 79 -23.55 2.19 -2.71
N LEU A 80 -24.53 1.65 -1.98
CA LEU A 80 -24.47 0.28 -1.46
C LEU A 80 -24.50 -0.76 -2.59
N GLU A 81 -25.35 -0.59 -3.60
CA GLU A 81 -25.40 -1.48 -4.77
C GLU A 81 -24.07 -1.48 -5.55
N MET A 82 -23.49 -0.30 -5.77
CA MET A 82 -22.18 -0.19 -6.41
C MET A 82 -21.07 -0.88 -5.62
N HIS A 83 -21.13 -0.81 -4.29
CA HIS A 83 -20.17 -1.50 -3.44
C HIS A 83 -20.29 -3.02 -3.56
N GLU A 84 -21.50 -3.59 -3.52
CA GLU A 84 -21.68 -5.04 -3.65
C GLU A 84 -21.19 -5.53 -5.03
N GLU A 85 -21.55 -4.84 -6.10
CA GLU A 85 -21.07 -5.18 -7.45
C GLU A 85 -19.55 -5.04 -7.59
N GLY A 86 -18.97 -4.03 -6.94
CA GLY A 86 -17.52 -3.85 -6.91
C GLY A 86 -16.81 -4.93 -6.10
N LYS A 87 -17.40 -5.35 -4.97
CA LYS A 87 -16.86 -6.38 -4.10
C LYS A 87 -16.72 -7.70 -4.86
N ASP A 88 -17.74 -8.10 -5.62
CA ASP A 88 -17.70 -9.33 -6.41
C ASP A 88 -16.59 -9.31 -7.47
N LYS A 89 -16.39 -8.16 -8.14
CA LYS A 89 -15.32 -7.99 -9.13
C LYS A 89 -13.94 -8.02 -8.48
N VAL A 90 -13.74 -7.26 -7.41
CA VAL A 90 -12.48 -7.21 -6.67
C VAL A 90 -12.13 -8.58 -6.09
N LYS A 91 -13.10 -9.27 -5.51
CA LYS A 91 -12.97 -10.65 -5.04
C LYS A 91 -12.45 -11.56 -6.14
N LYS A 92 -13.08 -11.53 -7.32
CA LYS A 92 -12.61 -12.31 -8.48
C LYS A 92 -11.18 -11.94 -8.88
N MET A 93 -10.88 -10.64 -9.00
CA MET A 93 -9.55 -10.15 -9.39
C MET A 93 -8.44 -10.57 -8.41
N LEU A 94 -8.71 -10.52 -7.10
CA LEU A 94 -7.72 -10.93 -6.08
C LEU A 94 -7.48 -12.44 -6.08
N LYS A 95 -8.52 -13.24 -6.35
CA LYS A 95 -8.42 -14.70 -6.45
C LYS A 95 -7.64 -15.14 -7.69
N ASP A 96 -8.05 -14.61 -8.84
CA ASP A 96 -7.55 -15.01 -10.16
C ASP A 96 -6.21 -14.34 -10.49
N GLY A 97 -5.95 -13.17 -9.92
CA GLY A 97 -4.74 -12.39 -10.17
C GLY A 97 -3.48 -13.14 -9.76
N GLN A 98 -2.35 -12.85 -10.40
CA GLN A 98 -1.09 -13.47 -10.03
C GLN A 98 -0.50 -12.85 -8.75
N GLY A 99 0.29 -13.63 -8.03
CA GLY A 99 1.06 -13.15 -6.89
C GLY A 99 0.37 -13.28 -5.55
N LYS A 100 1.03 -12.73 -4.52
CA LYS A 100 0.59 -12.79 -3.14
C LYS A 100 0.14 -11.42 -2.62
N LEU A 101 -0.68 -11.45 -1.57
CA LEU A 101 -1.26 -10.27 -0.94
C LEU A 101 -0.57 -9.99 0.39
N THR A 102 -0.26 -8.71 0.61
CA THR A 102 0.00 -8.18 1.95
C THR A 102 -1.28 -7.53 2.48
N LEU A 103 -1.83 -8.02 3.59
CA LEU A 103 -2.94 -7.35 4.26
C LEU A 103 -2.40 -6.38 5.32
N CYS A 104 -2.86 -5.15 5.29
CA CYS A 104 -2.49 -4.12 6.24
C CYS A 104 -3.63 -3.80 7.17
N TYR A 105 -3.32 -3.76 8.46
CA TYR A 105 -4.23 -3.31 9.51
C TYR A 105 -3.97 -1.82 9.80
N GLU A 106 -5.01 -1.00 9.65
CA GLU A 106 -4.97 0.43 9.97
C GLU A 106 -6.01 0.72 11.04
N TRP A 107 -5.58 1.30 12.16
CA TRP A 107 -6.49 1.82 13.18
C TRP A 107 -6.58 3.34 13.02
N PHE A 108 -7.81 3.82 12.84
CA PHE A 108 -8.17 5.22 12.79
C PHE A 108 -8.95 5.55 14.06
N TRP A 109 -8.56 6.65 14.71
CA TRP A 109 -9.28 7.14 15.87
C TRP A 109 -10.18 8.31 15.52
N THR A 110 -11.08 8.65 16.42
CA THR A 110 -11.84 9.91 16.37
C THR A 110 -11.20 10.91 17.32
N SER A 111 -10.99 12.16 16.87
CA SER A 111 -10.53 13.25 17.73
C SER A 111 -11.70 13.79 18.57
N ASP A 112 -11.39 14.43 19.70
CA ASP A 112 -12.43 15.00 20.60
C ASP A 112 -13.12 16.26 20.01
N ASP A 113 -12.62 16.81 18.89
CA ASP A 113 -12.96 18.13 18.34
C ASP A 113 -13.87 18.08 17.08
N ILE A 114 -14.80 17.12 17.00
CA ILE A 114 -15.70 17.00 15.84
C ILE A 114 -17.06 17.65 16.10
N ASP A 115 -17.41 18.64 15.27
CA ASP A 115 -18.73 19.28 15.27
C ASP A 115 -19.77 18.39 14.58
N GLY A 116 -20.74 17.88 15.33
CA GLY A 116 -21.89 17.13 14.82
C GLY A 116 -22.17 15.81 15.55
N PRO A 117 -23.19 15.03 15.12
CA PRO A 117 -23.47 13.73 15.71
C PRO A 117 -22.37 12.71 15.35
N ILE A 118 -21.62 12.26 16.36
CA ILE A 118 -20.64 11.17 16.23
C ILE A 118 -21.38 9.84 16.36
N LEU A 119 -21.35 9.01 15.30
CA LEU A 119 -21.96 7.69 15.29
C LEU A 119 -20.99 6.57 15.68
N ASN A 120 -19.68 6.80 15.54
CA ASN A 120 -18.65 5.81 15.87
C ASN A 120 -17.36 6.49 16.37
N ALA A 121 -16.74 5.95 17.43
CA ALA A 121 -15.55 6.53 18.04
C ALA A 121 -14.19 6.06 17.46
N ASP A 122 -14.15 4.93 16.75
CA ASP A 122 -12.91 4.34 16.22
C ASP A 122 -13.24 3.47 15.01
N PHE A 123 -12.34 3.41 14.03
CA PHE A 123 -12.46 2.52 12.87
C PHE A 123 -11.19 1.72 12.59
N ILE A 124 -11.38 0.57 11.96
CA ILE A 124 -10.32 -0.32 11.50
C ILE A 124 -10.45 -0.46 9.99
N GLY A 125 -9.42 -0.05 9.26
CA GLY A 125 -9.28 -0.31 7.83
C GLY A 125 -8.41 -1.54 7.61
N ILE A 126 -8.83 -2.40 6.70
CA ILE A 126 -8.05 -3.53 6.20
C ILE A 126 -7.82 -3.30 4.71
N SER A 127 -6.56 -3.15 4.33
CA SER A 127 -6.16 -2.94 2.93
C SER A 127 -5.33 -4.10 2.40
N ALA A 128 -5.53 -4.50 1.16
CA ALA A 128 -4.64 -5.40 0.44
C ALA A 128 -3.65 -4.61 -0.42
N TYR A 129 -2.37 -4.95 -0.30
CA TYR A 129 -1.29 -4.50 -1.16
C TYR A 129 -0.76 -5.66 -1.99
N PHE A 130 -0.51 -5.39 -3.27
CA PHE A 130 -0.02 -6.38 -4.23
C PHE A 130 0.54 -5.70 -5.48
N ALA A 131 1.33 -6.43 -6.25
CA ALA A 131 1.70 -6.03 -7.60
C ALA A 131 0.67 -6.58 -8.61
N ASP A 132 0.14 -5.72 -9.48
CA ASP A 132 -0.77 -6.15 -10.55
C ASP A 132 -0.02 -6.90 -11.67
N GLU A 133 -0.74 -7.28 -12.72
CA GLU A 133 -0.17 -8.00 -13.88
C GLU A 133 0.92 -7.20 -14.61
N ASN A 134 0.91 -5.86 -14.49
CA ASN A 134 1.93 -4.97 -15.04
C ASN A 134 3.07 -4.71 -14.05
N TRP A 135 3.07 -5.41 -12.91
CA TRP A 135 3.99 -5.26 -11.80
C TRP A 135 3.95 -3.87 -11.16
N LYS A 136 2.80 -3.21 -11.23
CA LYS A 136 2.56 -1.94 -10.55
C LYS A 136 1.93 -2.19 -9.19
N MET A 137 2.46 -1.53 -8.17
CA MET A 137 1.93 -1.57 -6.82
C MET A 137 0.49 -1.04 -6.77
N LYS A 138 -0.39 -1.80 -6.11
CA LYS A 138 -1.78 -1.44 -5.83
C LYS A 138 -2.06 -1.51 -4.34
N LYS A 139 -2.99 -0.66 -3.89
CA LYS A 139 -3.59 -0.69 -2.57
C LYS A 139 -5.10 -0.65 -2.73
N TRP A 140 -5.80 -1.67 -2.27
CA TRP A 140 -7.27 -1.70 -2.21
C TRP A 140 -7.74 -1.88 -0.78
N ILE A 141 -8.69 -1.05 -0.35
CA ILE A 141 -9.37 -1.21 0.93
C ILE A 141 -10.41 -2.33 0.76
N LEU A 142 -10.35 -3.32 1.62
CA LEU A 142 -11.23 -4.50 1.59
C LEU A 142 -12.29 -4.47 2.68
N GLY A 143 -11.99 -3.82 3.80
CA GLY A 143 -12.91 -3.63 4.91
C GLY A 143 -12.61 -2.35 5.68
N TYR A 144 -13.66 -1.70 6.17
CA TYR A 144 -13.60 -0.55 7.05
C TYR A 144 -14.70 -0.69 8.10
N HIS A 145 -14.32 -1.00 9.34
CA HIS A 145 -15.25 -1.45 10.38
C HIS A 145 -15.16 -0.61 11.65
N PRO A 146 -16.29 -0.26 12.29
CA PRO A 146 -16.28 0.41 13.58
C PRO A 146 -15.78 -0.54 14.66
N ARG A 147 -14.96 -0.02 15.57
CA ARG A 147 -14.36 -0.81 16.64
C ARG A 147 -15.39 -1.32 17.66
N GLU A 148 -16.46 -0.56 17.89
CA GLU A 148 -17.49 -0.84 18.90
C GLU A 148 -18.23 -2.17 18.71
N SER A 149 -18.05 -2.83 17.57
CA SER A 149 -18.66 -4.13 17.29
C SER A 149 -17.99 -5.32 17.99
N LEU A 150 -16.78 -5.21 18.56
CA LEU A 150 -16.00 -6.37 19.05
C LEU A 150 -15.13 -6.08 20.30
N ARG A 151 -14.88 -7.09 21.15
CA ARG A 151 -14.04 -6.97 22.37
C ARG A 151 -12.55 -6.91 22.03
N VAL A 152 -11.79 -5.98 22.65
CA VAL A 152 -10.38 -5.59 22.35
C VAL A 152 -9.39 -6.73 22.08
N LYS A 153 -9.50 -7.89 22.72
CA LYS A 153 -8.56 -9.01 22.53
C LYS A 153 -8.78 -9.81 21.24
N ASP A 154 -10.00 -9.78 20.70
CA ASP A 154 -10.40 -10.55 19.52
C ASP A 154 -10.30 -9.71 18.22
N ILE A 155 -10.16 -8.38 18.36
CA ILE A 155 -10.29 -7.39 17.27
C ILE A 155 -9.26 -7.55 16.15
N TYR A 156 -7.98 -7.76 16.50
CA TYR A 156 -6.88 -7.69 15.52
C TYR A 156 -6.96 -8.82 14.49
N VAL A 157 -7.24 -10.02 14.98
CA VAL A 157 -7.18 -11.23 14.16
C VAL A 157 -8.53 -11.48 13.48
N ASP A 158 -9.65 -11.29 14.18
CA ASP A 158 -10.95 -11.68 13.63
C ASP A 158 -11.40 -10.76 12.50
N SER A 159 -11.12 -9.46 12.58
CA SER A 159 -11.39 -8.53 11.47
C SER A 159 -10.64 -8.95 10.21
N ILE A 160 -9.37 -9.33 10.34
CA ILE A 160 -8.54 -9.81 9.22
C ILE A 160 -9.07 -11.15 8.70
N LYS A 161 -9.41 -12.10 9.58
CA LYS A 161 -10.00 -13.39 9.20
C LYS A 161 -11.30 -13.21 8.41
N ASN A 162 -12.18 -12.32 8.88
CA ASN A 162 -13.45 -12.04 8.22
C ASN A 162 -13.22 -11.51 6.81
N VAL A 163 -12.32 -10.53 6.63
CA VAL A 163 -11.96 -10.05 5.28
C VAL A 163 -11.38 -11.15 4.41
N ILE A 164 -10.50 -12.00 4.95
CA ILE A 164 -9.91 -13.11 4.19
C ILE A 164 -10.99 -14.07 3.69
N LEU A 165 -11.95 -14.44 4.55
CA LEU A 165 -13.04 -15.35 4.22
C LEU A 165 -14.04 -14.70 3.25
N ASP A 166 -14.38 -13.44 3.48
CA ASP A 166 -15.32 -12.67 2.65
C ASP A 166 -14.85 -12.59 1.19
N TYR A 167 -13.54 -12.36 0.99
CA TYR A 167 -12.93 -12.28 -0.34
C TYR A 167 -12.37 -13.63 -0.82
N GLU A 168 -12.41 -14.70 -0.02
CA GLU A 168 -11.88 -16.03 -0.35
C GLU A 168 -10.42 -15.99 -0.85
N VAL A 169 -9.57 -15.27 -0.11
CA VAL A 169 -8.15 -15.02 -0.46
C VAL A 169 -7.15 -15.73 0.47
N GLU A 170 -7.57 -16.79 1.17
CA GLU A 170 -6.77 -17.54 2.15
C GLU A 170 -5.44 -18.03 1.54
N SER A 171 -5.47 -18.46 0.27
CA SER A 171 -4.29 -18.97 -0.46
C SER A 171 -3.40 -17.86 -1.03
N LYS A 172 -3.83 -16.60 -0.95
CA LYS A 172 -3.15 -15.44 -1.55
C LYS A 172 -2.38 -14.63 -0.52
N VAL A 173 -2.85 -14.56 0.72
CA VAL A 173 -2.20 -13.78 1.77
C VAL A 173 -0.85 -14.40 2.17
N SER A 174 0.22 -13.62 2.06
CA SER A 174 1.58 -14.01 2.46
C SER A 174 2.17 -13.12 3.55
N THR A 175 1.56 -11.97 3.83
CA THR A 175 2.11 -11.01 4.78
C THR A 175 0.99 -10.21 5.47
N LEU A 176 1.14 -9.97 6.76
CA LEU A 176 0.38 -8.99 7.52
C LEU A 176 1.29 -7.80 7.86
N LEU A 177 0.89 -6.61 7.43
CA LEU A 177 1.49 -5.33 7.82
C LEU A 177 0.71 -4.73 8.99
N MET A 178 1.31 -4.78 10.17
CA MET A 178 0.73 -4.26 11.41
C MET A 178 1.33 -2.90 11.76
N PRO A 179 0.58 -2.03 12.46
CA PRO A 179 1.17 -0.84 13.04
C PRO A 179 2.13 -1.23 14.16
N ASN A 180 3.06 -0.34 14.51
CA ASN A 180 4.03 -0.61 15.58
C ASN A 180 3.54 -0.12 16.97
N TYR A 181 2.25 -0.33 17.29
CA TYR A 181 1.66 0.16 18.55
C TYR A 181 1.81 -0.88 19.68
N GLY A 182 3.03 -1.07 20.15
CA GLY A 182 3.32 -1.95 21.29
C GLY A 182 3.30 -3.44 20.96
N ASP A 183 3.26 -4.28 21.99
CA ASP A 183 3.28 -5.75 21.88
C ASP A 183 1.90 -6.23 21.41
N LEU A 184 1.64 -6.11 20.10
CA LEU A 184 0.40 -6.49 19.43
C LEU A 184 0.18 -8.02 19.36
N GLY A 185 0.67 -8.74 20.37
CA GLY A 185 0.40 -10.15 20.59
C GLY A 185 0.99 -11.03 19.51
N VAL A 186 2.32 -11.24 19.55
CA VAL A 186 2.99 -12.30 18.80
C VAL A 186 2.23 -13.63 18.93
N GLU A 187 1.70 -13.92 20.13
CA GLU A 187 0.84 -15.07 20.39
C GLU A 187 -0.47 -15.08 19.58
N ALA A 188 -1.14 -13.93 19.46
CA ALA A 188 -2.36 -13.81 18.66
C ALA A 188 -2.07 -14.00 17.16
N PHE A 189 -0.93 -13.49 16.72
CA PHE A 189 -0.46 -13.72 15.36
C PHE A 189 -0.08 -15.19 15.13
N ASP A 190 0.53 -15.88 16.08
CA ASP A 190 0.86 -17.31 15.93
C ASP A 190 -0.41 -18.17 15.77
N ALA A 191 -1.48 -17.84 16.49
CA ALA A 191 -2.78 -18.48 16.29
C ALA A 191 -3.36 -18.18 14.90
N PHE A 192 -3.25 -16.93 14.43
CA PHE A 192 -3.66 -16.54 13.08
C PHE A 192 -2.84 -17.26 12.00
N ARG A 193 -1.52 -17.33 12.17
CA ARG A 193 -0.58 -17.99 11.27
C ARG A 193 -0.97 -19.45 11.07
N LYS A 194 -1.17 -20.19 12.16
CA LYS A 194 -1.62 -21.59 12.11
C LYS A 194 -2.96 -21.71 11.38
N TRP A 195 -3.92 -20.84 11.72
CA TRP A 195 -5.23 -20.84 11.09
C TRP A 195 -5.18 -20.61 9.57
N ILE A 196 -4.39 -19.65 9.10
CA ILE A 196 -4.31 -19.34 7.67
C ILE A 196 -3.50 -20.38 6.90
N GLU A 197 -2.45 -20.95 7.51
CA GLU A 197 -1.68 -22.06 6.94
C GLU A 197 -2.57 -23.31 6.77
N GLU A 198 -3.43 -23.63 7.74
CA GLU A 198 -4.41 -24.72 7.64
C GLU A 198 -5.51 -24.45 6.61
N LYS A 199 -6.05 -23.22 6.56
CA LYS A 199 -7.16 -22.84 5.68
C LYS A 199 -6.76 -22.65 4.23
N GLY A 200 -5.59 -22.05 3.98
CA GLY A 200 -5.14 -21.65 2.66
C GLY A 200 -4.82 -22.80 1.72
N LYS A 201 -4.58 -24.02 2.24
CA LYS A 201 -4.19 -25.22 1.47
C LYS A 201 -3.16 -24.91 0.38
N ASN A 202 -2.21 -24.03 0.69
CA ASN A 202 -1.27 -23.49 -0.29
C ASN A 202 -0.21 -24.56 -0.59
N PRO A 203 -0.08 -25.07 -1.83
CA PRO A 203 0.99 -26.02 -2.17
C PRO A 203 2.37 -25.38 -2.02
N ILE A 204 2.43 -24.05 -2.01
CA ILE A 204 3.66 -23.28 -1.86
C ILE A 204 4.06 -23.13 -0.38
N ASP A 205 3.39 -23.65 0.65
CA ASP A 205 3.66 -23.35 2.09
C ASP A 205 3.74 -21.82 2.38
N SER A 206 3.09 -21.32 3.41
CA SER A 206 2.95 -19.87 3.58
C SER A 206 3.33 -19.51 4.99
N ARG A 207 4.64 -19.46 5.27
CA ARG A 207 5.13 -18.67 6.40
C ARG A 207 4.65 -17.23 6.15
N VAL A 208 3.48 -16.89 6.71
CA VAL A 208 2.92 -15.55 6.60
C VAL A 208 3.83 -14.62 7.38
N PHE A 209 4.39 -13.62 6.74
CA PHE A 209 5.20 -12.65 7.47
C PHE A 209 4.29 -11.81 8.37
N LEU A 210 4.70 -11.61 9.62
CA LEU A 210 4.24 -10.49 10.42
C LEU A 210 5.29 -9.41 10.27
N ILE A 211 4.91 -8.27 9.70
CA ILE A 211 5.80 -7.13 9.55
C ILE A 211 5.19 -5.91 10.23
N TYR A 212 6.06 -4.99 10.65
CA TYR A 212 5.67 -3.75 11.29
C TYR A 212 5.99 -2.56 10.40
N CYS A 213 5.15 -1.53 10.47
CA CYS A 213 5.30 -0.33 9.67
C CYS A 213 6.58 0.47 10.00
N CYS A 214 7.38 0.77 8.98
CA CYS A 214 8.63 1.52 9.11
C CYS A 214 8.42 2.99 9.51
N SER A 215 7.41 3.67 8.95
CA SER A 215 7.11 5.05 9.37
C SER A 215 6.69 5.11 10.84
N ASP A 216 6.04 4.04 11.35
CA ASP A 216 5.63 3.99 12.75
C ASP A 216 6.85 3.86 13.69
N ILE A 217 7.87 3.07 13.33
CA ILE A 217 9.08 2.97 14.17
C ILE A 217 9.85 4.29 14.19
N PHE A 218 9.92 5.01 13.06
CA PHE A 218 10.54 6.34 13.01
C PHE A 218 9.79 7.32 13.91
N ARG A 219 8.47 7.37 13.79
CA ARG A 219 7.60 8.17 14.65
C ARG A 219 7.79 7.82 16.14
N LEU A 220 7.82 6.53 16.50
CA LEU A 220 8.01 6.10 17.90
C LEU A 220 9.36 6.47 18.48
N MET A 221 10.44 6.33 17.70
CA MET A 221 11.77 6.78 18.11
C MET A 221 11.79 8.30 18.35
N VAL A 222 11.09 9.04 17.49
CA VAL A 222 10.95 10.49 17.60
C VAL A 222 10.10 10.90 18.81
N ASP A 223 8.98 10.21 19.06
CA ASP A 223 8.12 10.43 20.22
C ASP A 223 8.86 10.18 21.55
N ASP A 224 9.69 9.13 21.61
CA ASP A 224 10.46 8.81 22.82
C ASP A 224 11.45 9.92 23.19
N MET A 225 11.94 10.67 22.20
CA MET A 225 12.71 11.88 22.44
C MET A 225 11.82 13.05 22.86
N PHE A 226 10.66 13.21 22.22
CA PHE A 226 9.74 14.31 22.52
C PHE A 226 9.14 14.28 23.93
N LYS A 227 8.95 13.09 24.53
CA LYS A 227 8.35 12.95 25.87
C LYS A 227 9.02 13.78 26.96
N ASP A 228 10.30 14.11 26.76
CA ASP A 228 11.09 14.88 27.73
C ASP A 228 11.10 16.40 27.47
N ILE A 229 10.59 16.80 26.31
CA ILE A 229 10.42 18.19 25.88
C ILE A 229 8.98 18.59 26.22
N ASN A 230 8.82 19.33 27.31
CA ASN A 230 7.49 19.73 27.76
C ASN A 230 6.87 20.81 26.84
N ILE A 231 5.55 20.95 26.90
CA ILE A 231 4.78 21.88 26.06
C ILE A 231 5.22 23.34 26.25
N TRP A 232 5.60 23.75 27.46
CA TRP A 232 6.02 25.12 27.76
C TRP A 232 7.37 25.47 27.12
N LEU A 233 8.31 24.53 27.12
CA LEU A 233 9.59 24.66 26.40
C LEU A 233 9.33 24.83 24.91
N MET A 234 8.44 24.01 24.33
CA MET A 234 8.07 24.13 22.92
C MET A 234 7.45 25.48 22.59
N GLU A 235 6.53 25.99 23.42
CA GLU A 235 5.92 27.30 23.21
C GLU A 235 6.95 28.44 23.24
N ARG A 236 7.93 28.40 24.17
CA ARG A 236 9.01 29.40 24.21
C ARG A 236 9.87 29.35 22.96
N VAL A 237 10.36 28.16 22.56
CA VAL A 237 11.16 28.00 21.34
C VAL A 237 10.38 28.43 20.10
N ARG A 238 9.08 28.10 20.05
CA ARG A 238 8.18 28.48 18.98
C ARG A 238 8.09 30.00 18.81
N MET A 239 7.95 30.72 19.93
CA MET A 239 7.95 32.19 19.92
C MET A 239 9.28 32.76 19.42
N LEU A 240 10.41 32.20 19.87
CA LEU A 240 11.74 32.64 19.46
C LEU A 240 12.01 32.49 17.96
N VAL A 241 11.60 31.36 17.35
CA VAL A 241 11.91 31.11 15.92
C VAL A 241 10.79 31.52 14.96
N GLY A 242 9.71 32.12 15.47
CA GLY A 242 8.53 32.49 14.68
C GLY A 242 7.80 31.28 14.10
N TRP A 243 7.83 30.15 14.80
CA TRP A 243 7.01 28.99 14.44
C TRP A 243 5.54 29.34 14.75
N GLY A 244 4.66 29.21 13.76
CA GLY A 244 3.23 29.55 13.86
C GLY A 244 2.47 28.73 14.92
N ARG A 245 1.18 28.43 14.71
CA ARG A 245 0.44 27.58 15.68
C ARG A 245 1.02 26.17 15.72
N MET A 246 1.21 25.62 16.93
CA MET A 246 1.46 24.19 17.16
C MET A 246 0.15 23.40 16.95
N VAL A 247 -0.19 23.14 15.69
CA VAL A 247 -1.15 22.08 15.29
C VAL A 247 -0.41 20.74 15.41
N PRO A 248 -1.03 19.55 15.49
CA PRO A 248 -0.31 18.28 15.32
C PRO A 248 0.50 18.31 14.02
N THR A 249 1.77 18.70 14.14
CA THR A 249 2.67 18.87 13.01
C THR A 249 3.44 17.59 12.84
N ASN A 250 3.62 17.24 11.58
CA ASN A 250 4.56 16.20 11.22
C ASN A 250 5.92 16.45 11.89
N TRP A 251 6.57 15.38 12.35
CA TRP A 251 7.77 15.50 13.17
C TRP A 251 8.98 16.07 12.41
N ASP A 252 8.99 16.02 11.09
CA ASP A 252 9.97 16.68 10.23
C ASP A 252 9.84 18.21 10.28
N VAL A 253 8.62 18.74 10.37
CA VAL A 253 8.36 20.17 10.56
C VAL A 253 8.86 20.60 11.95
N THR A 254 8.61 19.80 12.98
CA THR A 254 9.16 20.10 14.31
C THR A 254 10.68 20.07 14.30
N LEU A 255 11.29 19.05 13.70
CA LEU A 255 12.73 18.96 13.53
C LEU A 255 13.31 20.19 12.83
N TYR A 256 12.68 20.63 11.74
CA TYR A 256 13.10 21.83 11.03
C TYR A 256 13.10 23.08 11.93
N ASN A 257 12.02 23.31 12.68
CA ASN A 257 11.92 24.49 13.55
C ASN A 257 12.86 24.42 14.75
N LEU A 258 13.03 23.25 15.36
CA LEU A 258 13.98 23.06 16.46
C LEU A 258 15.44 23.20 15.98
N GLN A 259 15.76 22.70 14.78
CA GLN A 259 17.09 22.88 14.19
C GLN A 259 17.37 24.37 13.92
N LYS A 260 16.38 25.11 13.42
CA LYS A 260 16.49 26.57 13.28
C LYS A 260 16.78 27.25 14.62
N ALA A 261 16.14 26.81 15.71
CA ALA A 261 16.39 27.35 17.05
C ALA A 261 17.84 27.08 17.50
N VAL A 262 18.33 25.86 17.30
CA VAL A 262 19.73 25.49 17.61
C VAL A 262 20.71 26.32 16.79
N ASP A 263 20.44 26.55 15.51
CA ASP A 263 21.32 27.34 14.64
C ASP A 263 21.35 28.83 15.03
N MET A 264 20.25 29.36 15.58
CA MET A 264 20.16 30.73 16.10
C MET A 264 20.87 30.86 17.45
N GLU A 265 20.71 29.88 18.35
CA GLU A 265 21.43 29.83 19.63
C GLU A 265 22.94 29.74 19.42
N ALA A 266 23.41 28.87 18.51
CA ALA A 266 24.84 28.74 18.20
C ALA A 266 25.47 30.01 17.61
N LYS A 267 24.66 30.94 17.11
CA LYS A 267 25.06 32.25 16.58
C LYS A 267 24.84 33.39 17.58
N ASN A 268 24.44 33.09 18.82
CA ASN A 268 24.09 34.05 19.87
C ASN A 268 23.00 35.07 19.47
N VAL A 269 22.13 34.72 18.51
CA VAL A 269 21.08 35.64 18.00
C VAL A 269 20.16 36.11 19.12
N PHE A 270 19.79 35.22 20.04
CA PHE A 270 18.87 35.54 21.14
C PHE A 270 19.46 36.46 22.21
N GLU A 271 20.79 36.57 22.29
CA GLU A 271 21.48 37.48 23.23
C GLU A 271 21.77 38.83 22.56
N GLU A 272 22.12 38.83 21.27
CA GLU A 272 22.60 40.01 20.55
C GLU A 272 21.50 40.90 19.96
N GLU A 273 20.33 40.34 19.63
CA GLU A 273 19.23 41.09 19.00
C GLU A 273 18.19 41.55 20.04
N GLU A 274 17.91 42.86 20.08
CA GLU A 274 16.99 43.50 21.05
C GLU A 274 15.59 42.86 21.05
N ASP A 275 15.09 42.45 19.88
CA ASP A 275 13.77 41.83 19.71
C ASP A 275 13.59 40.53 20.51
N TYR A 276 14.68 39.84 20.91
CA TYR A 276 14.62 38.56 21.63
C TYR A 276 14.96 38.66 23.11
N GLN A 277 15.51 39.78 23.59
CA GLN A 277 15.95 39.94 24.98
C GLN A 277 14.79 39.96 25.98
N ASP A 278 13.60 40.36 25.53
CA ASP A 278 12.38 40.36 26.35
C ASP A 278 11.71 38.98 26.48
N TYR A 279 12.19 37.96 25.73
CA TYR A 279 11.64 36.60 25.77
C TYR A 279 12.37 35.72 26.80
N GLU A 280 11.62 34.85 27.48
CA GLU A 280 12.21 33.83 28.34
C GLU A 280 12.93 32.76 27.49
N GLN A 281 14.25 32.70 27.64
CA GLN A 281 15.09 31.75 26.91
C GLN A 281 15.13 30.37 27.57
N PRO A 282 15.27 29.28 26.81
CA PRO A 282 15.52 27.96 27.38
C PRO A 282 16.79 27.92 28.23
N SER A 283 16.78 27.13 29.30
CA SER A 283 17.99 26.88 30.11
C SER A 283 19.00 25.99 29.39
N ASP A 284 20.23 25.92 29.89
CA ASP A 284 21.26 25.02 29.36
C ASP A 284 20.79 23.55 29.30
N GLU A 285 20.07 23.09 30.33
CA GLU A 285 19.49 21.74 30.39
C GLU A 285 18.42 21.53 29.31
N GLU A 286 17.62 22.56 29.02
CA GLU A 286 16.59 22.50 27.99
C GLU A 286 17.19 22.54 26.58
N TRP A 287 18.25 23.34 26.38
CA TRP A 287 19.03 23.32 25.14
C TRP A 287 19.70 21.98 24.89
N ILE A 288 20.20 21.30 25.94
CA ILE A 288 20.72 19.92 25.80
C ILE A 288 19.63 19.00 25.24
N LYS A 289 18.38 19.10 25.70
CA LYS A 289 17.26 18.30 25.18
C LYS A 289 16.96 18.59 23.72
N ILE A 290 16.86 19.88 23.35
CA ILE A 290 16.58 20.31 21.97
C ILE A 290 17.70 19.87 21.03
N LYS A 291 18.97 20.07 21.41
CA LYS A 291 20.15 19.67 20.61
C LYS A 291 20.21 18.15 20.46
N THR A 292 19.92 17.40 21.53
CA THR A 292 19.82 15.92 21.49
C THR A 292 18.75 15.47 20.50
N PHE A 293 17.55 16.04 20.58
CA PHE A 293 16.46 15.77 19.66
C PHE A 293 16.90 16.02 18.21
N CYS A 294 17.41 17.22 17.90
CA CYS A 294 17.77 17.60 16.54
C CYS A 294 18.82 16.67 15.94
N LYS A 295 19.81 16.25 16.73
CA LYS A 295 20.90 15.38 16.28
C LYS A 295 20.40 13.98 15.93
N LEU A 296 19.63 13.35 16.83
CA LEU A 296 19.15 11.98 16.66
C LEU A 296 17.98 11.90 15.67
N ALA A 297 17.00 12.80 15.75
CA ALA A 297 15.92 12.90 14.77
C ALA A 297 16.45 13.29 13.38
N GLY A 298 17.55 14.05 13.31
CA GLY A 298 18.25 14.36 12.06
C GLY A 298 18.79 13.11 11.34
N CYS A 299 19.29 12.12 12.08
CA CYS A 299 19.69 10.82 11.50
C CYS A 299 18.48 10.09 10.90
N ILE A 300 17.38 10.04 11.64
CA ILE A 300 16.12 9.41 11.20
C ILE A 300 15.58 10.12 9.96
N TYR A 301 15.54 11.45 9.97
CA TYR A 301 15.04 12.27 8.87
C TYR A 301 15.78 12.05 7.56
N LYS A 302 17.12 11.95 7.59
CA LYS A 302 17.92 11.67 6.39
C LYS A 302 17.48 10.39 5.69
N VAL A 303 17.19 9.34 6.45
CA VAL A 303 16.73 8.05 5.90
C VAL A 303 15.25 8.11 5.52
N ALA A 304 14.42 8.72 6.37
CA ALA A 304 13.00 8.91 6.11
C ALA A 304 12.76 9.63 4.77
N LYS A 305 13.56 10.65 4.49
CA LYS A 305 13.50 11.42 3.24
C LYS A 305 13.68 10.54 2.01
N GLU A 306 14.71 9.69 2.02
CA GLU A 306 14.98 8.78 0.91
C GLU A 306 13.92 7.69 0.77
N LEU A 307 13.26 7.29 1.87
CA LEU A 307 12.21 6.28 1.86
C LEU A 307 10.82 6.82 1.50
N PHE A 308 10.51 8.07 1.87
CA PHE A 308 9.12 8.53 1.91
C PHE A 308 8.83 9.73 1.01
N ASP A 309 9.79 10.57 0.62
CA ASP A 309 9.48 11.76 -0.19
C ASP A 309 9.06 11.44 -1.64
N GLY A 310 9.32 10.21 -2.11
CA GLY A 310 8.95 9.72 -3.43
C GLY A 310 7.64 8.93 -3.49
N GLU A 311 7.50 8.16 -4.58
CA GLU A 311 6.50 7.11 -4.67
C GLU A 311 6.80 5.96 -3.70
N TYR A 312 5.84 5.06 -3.50
CA TYR A 312 6.03 3.88 -2.64
C TYR A 312 7.24 3.08 -3.09
N PRO A 313 8.32 3.01 -2.28
CA PRO A 313 9.47 2.24 -2.66
C PRO A 313 9.19 0.74 -2.51
N THR A 314 9.80 -0.05 -3.38
CA THR A 314 9.85 -1.51 -3.28
C THR A 314 10.67 -1.93 -2.05
N SER A 315 10.38 -3.11 -1.47
CA SER A 315 10.94 -3.51 -0.17
C SER A 315 12.47 -3.62 -0.12
N ASN A 316 13.14 -3.83 -1.27
CA ASN A 316 14.59 -3.95 -1.39
C ASN A 316 15.38 -2.73 -0.90
N VAL A 317 14.81 -1.52 -0.96
CA VAL A 317 15.56 -0.32 -0.56
C VAL A 317 15.72 -0.19 0.96
N TYR A 318 14.84 -0.83 1.74
CA TYR A 318 14.78 -0.60 3.18
C TYR A 318 15.99 -1.17 3.93
N PHE A 319 16.52 -2.33 3.53
CA PHE A 319 17.60 -2.99 4.26
C PHE A 319 18.86 -2.11 4.37
N HIS A 320 19.37 -1.60 3.24
CA HIS A 320 20.59 -0.79 3.22
C HIS A 320 20.38 0.59 3.86
N LEU A 321 19.21 1.20 3.69
CA LEU A 321 18.87 2.49 4.28
C LEU A 321 18.72 2.42 5.81
N LEU A 322 18.09 1.36 6.32
CA LEU A 322 17.98 1.12 7.76
C LEU A 322 19.32 0.67 8.37
N ALA A 323 20.14 -0.09 7.65
CA ALA A 323 21.51 -0.38 8.05
C ALA A 323 22.33 0.91 8.20
N GLU A 324 22.20 1.86 7.26
CA GLU A 324 22.84 3.17 7.35
C GLU A 324 22.31 3.98 8.55
N LEU A 325 21.01 3.94 8.83
CA LEU A 325 20.44 4.56 10.04
C LEU A 325 21.12 4.01 11.30
N LYS A 326 21.27 2.69 11.41
CA LYS A 326 21.94 2.05 12.55
C LYS A 326 23.40 2.53 12.68
N VAL A 327 24.12 2.64 11.56
CA VAL A 327 25.51 3.16 11.56
C VAL A 327 25.55 4.61 12.04
N MET A 328 24.66 5.47 11.53
CA MET A 328 24.57 6.88 11.93
C MET A 328 24.28 7.02 13.42
N LEU A 329 23.27 6.32 13.95
CA LEU A 329 22.90 6.38 15.36
C LEU A 329 24.03 5.86 16.27
N ASN A 330 24.71 4.77 15.89
CA ASN A 330 25.86 4.27 16.64
C ASN A 330 27.04 5.24 16.62
N LYS A 331 27.27 5.93 15.50
CA LYS A 331 28.29 6.98 15.40
C LYS A 331 27.95 8.14 16.34
N GLU A 332 26.69 8.56 16.38
CA GLU A 332 26.23 9.59 17.30
C GLU A 332 26.38 9.17 18.76
N LEU A 333 25.99 7.95 19.12
CA LEU A 333 26.16 7.39 20.46
C LEU A 333 27.65 7.39 20.90
N LYS A 334 28.57 6.98 20.01
CA LYS A 334 30.02 6.96 20.30
C LYS A 334 30.60 8.36 20.53
N ASN A 335 30.03 9.37 19.90
CA ASN A 335 30.47 10.77 19.99
C ASN A 335 29.67 11.58 21.03
N GLY A 336 28.77 10.94 21.77
CA GLY A 336 27.96 11.61 22.80
C GLY A 336 28.83 12.14 23.95
N ASP A 337 28.51 13.34 24.43
CA ASP A 337 29.31 14.09 25.39
C ASP A 337 28.63 14.30 26.76
N ASN A 338 27.32 14.01 26.85
CA ASN A 338 26.54 14.18 28.07
C ASN A 338 25.62 12.99 28.35
N ASP A 339 25.33 12.74 29.63
CA ASP A 339 24.58 11.57 30.09
C ASP A 339 23.16 11.54 29.52
N TYR A 340 22.49 12.69 29.39
CA TYR A 340 21.15 12.77 28.82
C TYR A 340 21.13 12.26 27.37
N PHE A 341 22.07 12.75 26.55
CA PHE A 341 22.24 12.31 25.16
C PHE A 341 22.53 10.82 25.07
N LEU A 342 23.48 10.31 25.87
CA LEU A 342 23.86 8.90 25.85
C LEU A 342 22.70 7.99 26.25
N CYS A 343 21.91 8.37 27.25
CA CYS A 343 20.69 7.65 27.64
C CYS A 343 19.66 7.62 26.51
N LYS A 344 19.38 8.77 25.87
CA LYS A 344 18.42 8.84 24.77
C LYS A 344 18.86 8.12 23.50
N ALA A 345 20.13 8.23 23.13
CA ALA A 345 20.67 7.50 21.99
C ALA A 345 20.57 5.98 22.18
N LYS A 346 20.81 5.48 23.41
CA LYS A 346 20.62 4.05 23.74
C LYS A 346 19.15 3.63 23.64
N GLU A 347 18.23 4.39 24.23
CA GLU A 347 16.78 4.11 24.19
C GLU A 347 16.27 3.96 22.74
N ILE A 348 16.67 4.89 21.86
CA ILE A 348 16.29 4.85 20.44
C ILE A 348 16.93 3.66 19.71
N LEU A 349 18.19 3.37 19.98
CA LEU A 349 18.89 2.22 19.38
C LEU A 349 18.28 0.89 19.82
N GLU A 350 17.93 0.74 21.09
CA GLU A 350 17.24 -0.46 21.60
C GLU A 350 15.89 -0.67 20.90
N ARG A 351 15.12 0.42 20.74
CA ARG A 351 13.86 0.39 19.98
C ARG A 351 14.09 0.01 18.51
N PHE A 352 15.08 0.60 17.86
CA PHE A 352 15.45 0.27 16.49
C PHE A 352 15.86 -1.19 16.36
N ASP A 353 16.68 -1.71 17.28
CA ASP A 353 17.19 -3.07 17.23
C ASP A 353 16.09 -4.12 17.39
N LYS A 354 15.06 -3.85 18.22
CA LYS A 354 13.86 -4.72 18.28
C LYS A 354 13.20 -4.81 16.90
N TYR A 355 12.90 -3.67 16.28
CA TYR A 355 12.30 -3.63 14.95
C TYR A 355 13.18 -4.27 13.88
N TRP A 356 14.48 -3.98 13.88
CA TRP A 356 15.45 -4.51 12.92
C TRP A 356 15.51 -6.04 12.99
N ASN A 357 15.52 -6.61 14.19
CA ASN A 357 15.56 -8.07 14.36
C ASN A 357 14.27 -8.75 13.88
N ASP A 358 13.11 -8.19 14.21
CA ASP A 358 11.81 -8.72 13.77
C ASP A 358 11.64 -8.66 12.24
N MET A 359 12.19 -7.62 11.62
CA MET A 359 12.07 -7.34 10.18
C MET A 359 13.24 -7.91 9.35
N PHE A 360 14.30 -8.40 9.99
CA PHE A 360 15.57 -8.71 9.32
C PHE A 360 15.40 -9.63 8.11
N LEU A 361 14.67 -10.74 8.28
CA LEU A 361 14.54 -11.77 7.25
C LEU A 361 13.87 -11.22 5.99
N VAL A 362 12.76 -10.49 6.12
CA VAL A 362 12.02 -9.94 4.96
C VAL A 362 12.84 -8.84 4.27
N LEU A 363 13.48 -7.96 5.04
CA LEU A 363 14.31 -6.87 4.51
C LEU A 363 15.55 -7.41 3.78
N ALA A 364 16.25 -8.36 4.39
CA ALA A 364 17.45 -8.96 3.80
C ALA A 364 17.10 -9.78 2.56
N THR A 365 16.00 -10.56 2.57
CA THR A 365 15.54 -11.31 1.39
C THR A 365 15.24 -10.36 0.23
N ALA A 366 14.51 -9.28 0.49
CA ALA A 366 14.22 -8.27 -0.52
C ALA A 366 15.50 -7.61 -1.07
N SER A 367 16.47 -7.33 -0.20
CA SER A 367 17.78 -6.79 -0.61
C SER A 367 18.58 -7.76 -1.48
N VAL A 368 18.54 -9.07 -1.21
CA VAL A 368 19.23 -10.08 -2.03
C VAL A 368 18.59 -10.19 -3.41
N LEU A 369 17.28 -10.00 -3.51
CA LEU A 369 16.54 -9.92 -4.77
C LEU A 369 16.77 -8.60 -5.52
N ASP A 370 17.56 -7.66 -4.98
CA ASP A 370 18.03 -6.51 -5.74
C ASP A 370 19.34 -6.87 -6.47
N PRO A 371 19.36 -6.84 -7.81
CA PRO A 371 20.56 -7.16 -8.60
C PRO A 371 21.76 -6.23 -8.34
N ARG A 372 21.56 -5.04 -7.74
CA ARG A 372 22.64 -4.13 -7.32
C ARG A 372 23.32 -4.58 -6.03
N PHE A 373 22.65 -5.39 -5.22
CA PHE A 373 23.12 -5.81 -3.89
C PHE A 373 23.45 -7.29 -3.84
N LYS A 374 22.50 -8.16 -4.21
CA LYS A 374 22.59 -9.62 -4.09
C LYS A 374 23.07 -10.06 -2.69
N MET A 375 23.66 -11.25 -2.59
CA MET A 375 24.28 -11.72 -1.35
C MET A 375 25.47 -10.86 -0.90
N LYS A 376 26.17 -10.19 -1.83
CA LYS A 376 27.38 -9.42 -1.51
C LYS A 376 27.14 -8.32 -0.49
N TYR A 377 26.02 -7.59 -0.59
CA TYR A 377 25.72 -6.54 0.40
C TYR A 377 25.39 -7.12 1.77
N LEU A 378 24.65 -8.23 1.82
CA LEU A 378 24.31 -8.91 3.07
C LEU A 378 25.56 -9.47 3.76
N GLU A 379 26.45 -10.12 3.00
CA GLU A 379 27.75 -10.61 3.50
C GLU A 379 28.63 -9.46 4.00
N PHE A 380 28.69 -8.36 3.24
CA PHE A 380 29.39 -7.15 3.67
C PHE A 380 28.83 -6.60 4.98
N TYR A 381 27.50 -6.47 5.10
CA TYR A 381 26.84 -5.99 6.31
C TYR A 381 27.15 -6.90 7.51
N CYS A 382 27.00 -8.22 7.36
CA CYS A 382 27.30 -9.18 8.42
C CYS A 382 28.79 -9.15 8.82
N SER A 383 29.72 -8.87 7.89
CA SER A 383 31.15 -8.78 8.20
C SER A 383 31.54 -7.57 9.06
N LYS A 384 30.68 -6.53 9.12
CA LYS A 384 30.96 -5.30 9.87
C LYS A 384 30.49 -5.34 11.32
N ASN A 385 29.60 -6.27 11.66
CA ASN A 385 29.09 -6.43 13.02
C ASN A 385 29.89 -7.58 13.66
N GLU A 386 30.86 -7.27 14.51
CA GLU A 386 31.80 -8.24 15.11
C GLU A 386 31.23 -8.98 16.33
N VAL A 387 29.90 -9.17 16.46
CA VAL A 387 29.30 -9.82 17.65
C VAL A 387 28.67 -11.17 17.29
N SER A 388 29.56 -12.17 17.13
CA SER A 388 29.40 -13.61 17.47
C SER A 388 28.16 -14.43 17.05
N ASP A 389 27.16 -13.92 16.33
CA ASP A 389 25.96 -14.71 15.94
C ASP A 389 25.42 -14.40 14.52
N GLU A 390 26.06 -13.49 13.79
CA GLU A 390 25.51 -12.93 12.54
C GLU A 390 25.82 -13.75 11.28
N GLY A 391 26.79 -14.67 11.33
CA GLY A 391 27.01 -15.66 10.28
C GLY A 391 25.79 -16.56 10.03
N SER A 392 25.03 -16.86 11.10
CA SER A 392 23.78 -17.63 11.03
C SER A 392 22.66 -16.88 10.27
N LYS A 393 22.66 -15.53 10.31
CA LYS A 393 21.60 -14.73 9.70
C LYS A 393 21.67 -14.73 8.16
N ALA A 394 22.86 -14.64 7.58
CA ALA A 394 23.03 -14.69 6.13
C ALA A 394 22.65 -16.07 5.56
N GLU A 395 23.08 -17.13 6.23
CA GLU A 395 22.70 -18.51 5.89
C GLU A 395 21.18 -18.71 5.98
N THR A 396 20.55 -18.21 7.06
CA THR A 396 19.08 -18.25 7.23
C THR A 396 18.35 -17.58 6.06
N VAL A 397 18.85 -16.45 5.55
CA VAL A 397 18.25 -15.76 4.39
C VAL A 397 18.38 -16.60 3.12
N VAL A 398 19.54 -17.21 2.88
CA VAL A 398 19.77 -18.08 1.72
C VAL A 398 18.88 -19.31 1.78
N ASP A 399 18.81 -19.97 2.93
CA ASP A 399 17.99 -21.17 3.13
C ASP A 399 16.51 -20.85 2.97
N TYR A 400 16.06 -19.71 3.50
CA TYR A 400 14.71 -19.21 3.27
C TYR A 400 14.43 -18.98 1.78
N LEU A 401 15.34 -18.32 1.07
CA LEU A 401 15.18 -18.01 -0.36
C LEU A 401 15.19 -19.28 -1.23
N ARG A 402 16.07 -20.24 -0.93
CA ARG A 402 16.10 -21.57 -1.60
C ARG A 402 14.82 -22.35 -1.35
N SER A 403 14.36 -22.37 -0.10
CA SER A 403 13.08 -23.00 0.26
C SER A 403 11.91 -22.34 -0.47
N LEU A 404 11.86 -21.00 -0.51
CA LEU A 404 10.84 -20.25 -1.24
C LEU A 404 10.88 -20.57 -2.74
N TYR A 405 12.06 -20.51 -3.36
CA TYR A 405 12.24 -20.84 -4.76
C TYR A 405 11.76 -22.27 -5.10
N ALA A 406 12.18 -23.27 -4.30
CA ALA A 406 11.79 -24.66 -4.52
C ALA A 406 10.26 -24.85 -4.49
N ARG A 407 9.56 -24.10 -3.63
CA ARG A 407 8.09 -24.13 -3.53
C ARG A 407 7.41 -23.51 -4.75
N TYR A 408 7.95 -22.42 -5.29
CA TYR A 408 7.47 -21.86 -6.57
C TYR A 408 7.77 -22.76 -7.75
N ALA A 409 8.92 -23.45 -7.74
CA ALA A 409 9.28 -24.42 -8.78
C ALA A 409 8.36 -25.65 -8.76
N ALA A 410 7.94 -26.09 -7.57
CA ALA A 410 7.05 -27.23 -7.40
C ALA A 410 5.57 -26.90 -7.70
N SER A 411 5.16 -25.64 -7.66
CA SER A 411 3.81 -25.24 -8.05
C SER A 411 3.67 -25.22 -9.57
N ASP A 412 2.85 -26.12 -10.13
CA ASP A 412 2.43 -26.19 -11.54
C ASP A 412 1.60 -24.96 -11.97
N ILE A 413 2.14 -23.76 -11.81
CA ILE A 413 1.56 -22.51 -12.30
C ILE A 413 2.23 -22.24 -13.64
N SER A 414 1.46 -22.41 -14.72
CA SER A 414 1.88 -22.21 -16.11
C SER A 414 2.66 -20.89 -16.29
N PRO A 415 3.70 -20.85 -17.16
CA PRO A 415 4.36 -19.60 -17.54
C PRO A 415 3.33 -18.57 -18.04
N LEU A 416 3.61 -17.28 -17.84
CA LEU A 416 2.79 -16.19 -18.33
C LEU A 416 2.34 -16.43 -19.79
N PRO A 417 1.06 -16.17 -20.15
CA PRO A 417 0.71 -15.92 -21.54
C PRO A 417 1.53 -14.72 -22.02
N LYS A 418 2.25 -14.87 -23.13
CA LYS A 418 2.89 -13.74 -23.81
C LYS A 418 1.82 -12.71 -24.14
N CYS A 419 1.92 -11.50 -23.58
CA CYS A 419 1.16 -10.37 -24.07
C CYS A 419 1.64 -10.01 -25.49
N PRO A 420 0.74 -9.71 -26.44
CA PRO A 420 1.10 -9.01 -27.66
C PRO A 420 1.63 -7.62 -27.31
N ASP A 421 2.66 -7.16 -28.05
CA ASP A 421 3.29 -5.85 -27.87
C ASP A 421 2.28 -4.70 -27.70
N ALA A 422 2.32 -4.05 -26.54
CA ALA A 422 1.64 -2.79 -26.32
C ALA A 422 2.59 -1.64 -26.69
N SER A 423 2.56 -1.23 -27.96
CA SER A 423 2.82 0.17 -28.27
C SER A 423 1.47 0.86 -28.38
N MET A 424 1.18 1.81 -27.49
CA MET A 424 0.36 3.03 -27.74
C MET A 424 0.29 3.82 -26.43
N ASN A 425 1.02 4.93 -26.39
CA ASN A 425 0.79 6.03 -25.43
C ASN A 425 -0.56 6.70 -25.75
N PRO A 426 -1.32 7.18 -24.74
CA PRO A 426 -2.45 8.07 -24.99
C PRO A 426 -1.99 9.53 -24.94
N ASN A 427 -2.37 10.34 -25.93
CA ASN A 427 -2.94 11.67 -25.67
C ASN A 427 -3.57 12.32 -26.93
N PRO A 428 -4.42 13.35 -26.75
CA PRO A 428 -5.73 13.40 -27.39
C PRO A 428 -5.84 14.48 -28.47
N SER A 429 -6.64 14.21 -29.49
CA SER A 429 -7.42 15.16 -30.30
C SER A 429 -8.11 14.32 -31.39
N GLY A 430 -9.42 14.39 -31.53
CA GLY A 430 -10.02 15.44 -32.33
C GLY A 430 -10.32 14.89 -33.73
N LEU A 431 -11.47 14.22 -33.86
CA LEU A 431 -12.42 14.44 -34.94
C LEU A 431 -11.79 14.81 -36.29
N PHE A 432 -11.34 13.85 -37.11
CA PHE A 432 -11.26 13.92 -38.59
C PHE A 432 -10.52 12.69 -39.15
N LYS A 433 -11.23 11.58 -39.40
CA LYS A 433 -10.86 10.61 -40.46
C LYS A 433 -12.02 9.66 -40.81
N TYR A 434 -13.21 10.23 -41.06
CA TYR A 434 -14.12 9.63 -42.04
C TYR A 434 -13.72 10.22 -43.39
N LEU A 435 -13.70 9.37 -44.44
CA LEU A 435 -13.19 9.59 -45.81
C LEU A 435 -11.78 9.02 -45.99
N PHE A 436 -11.71 7.74 -46.33
CA PHE A 436 -11.10 7.16 -47.55
C PHE A 436 -11.26 5.63 -47.42
N ASP A 437 -12.21 5.06 -48.15
CA ASP A 437 -12.29 3.63 -48.45
C ASP A 437 -11.16 3.33 -49.46
N GLU A 438 -10.19 2.52 -49.06
CA GLU A 438 -9.38 1.73 -49.99
C GLU A 438 -9.42 0.27 -49.51
N GLU A 439 -9.82 -0.60 -50.43
CA GLU A 439 -9.89 -2.05 -50.28
C GLU A 439 -8.47 -2.60 -50.21
N ASP A 440 -8.06 -3.14 -49.05
CA ASP A 440 -6.87 -3.99 -48.94
C ASP A 440 -7.32 -5.43 -48.62
N GLU A 441 -7.04 -6.34 -49.55
CA GLU A 441 -7.29 -7.77 -49.42
C GLU A 441 -6.40 -8.40 -48.32
N GLU A 442 -7.00 -9.12 -47.37
CA GLU A 442 -6.27 -9.95 -46.42
C GLU A 442 -5.64 -11.17 -47.13
N GLU A 443 -4.33 -11.12 -47.40
CA GLU A 443 -3.55 -12.33 -47.67
C GLU A 443 -3.44 -13.18 -46.40
N LYS A 444 -4.07 -14.37 -46.42
CA LYS A 444 -3.86 -15.41 -45.41
C LYS A 444 -2.44 -15.97 -45.54
N GLU A 445 -1.53 -15.59 -44.64
CA GLU A 445 -0.27 -16.31 -44.48
C GLU A 445 -0.53 -17.75 -44.00
N GLU A 446 -0.44 -18.71 -44.90
CA GLU A 446 -0.30 -20.13 -44.56
C GLU A 446 1.02 -20.32 -43.78
N LYS A 447 0.92 -20.67 -42.49
CA LYS A 447 2.08 -21.08 -41.69
C LYS A 447 2.77 -22.26 -42.37
N LYS A 448 3.97 -22.04 -42.91
CA LYS A 448 4.82 -23.10 -43.45
C LYS A 448 5.02 -24.19 -42.39
N PRO A 449 4.92 -25.48 -42.75
CA PRO A 449 5.18 -26.57 -41.82
C PRO A 449 6.63 -26.48 -41.30
N ASP A 450 6.77 -26.67 -39.99
CA ASP A 450 8.05 -26.68 -39.30
C ASP A 450 8.91 -27.88 -39.76
N GLY A 451 9.77 -27.64 -40.74
CA GLY A 451 10.62 -28.66 -41.36
C GLY A 451 11.70 -29.22 -40.42
N TYR A 452 11.90 -28.62 -39.24
CA TYR A 452 12.84 -29.13 -38.24
C TYR A 452 12.27 -30.34 -37.48
N LYS A 453 10.96 -30.60 -37.56
CA LYS A 453 10.35 -31.79 -36.93
C LYS A 453 10.87 -33.10 -37.50
N ASP A 454 11.22 -33.12 -38.78
CA ASP A 454 11.68 -34.32 -39.49
C ASP A 454 13.21 -34.51 -39.41
N PHE A 455 13.93 -33.58 -38.79
CA PHE A 455 15.39 -33.63 -38.70
C PHE A 455 15.83 -34.50 -37.54
N VAL A 456 16.12 -35.77 -37.85
CA VAL A 456 16.57 -36.78 -36.87
C VAL A 456 17.76 -36.28 -36.04
N LEU A 457 18.78 -35.67 -36.66
CA LEU A 457 19.95 -35.16 -35.95
C LEU A 457 19.62 -33.97 -35.01
N PHE A 458 18.63 -33.16 -35.37
CA PHE A 458 18.18 -32.04 -34.54
C PHE A 458 17.34 -32.54 -33.36
N GLN A 459 16.50 -33.56 -33.58
CA GLN A 459 15.78 -34.26 -32.52
C GLN A 459 16.74 -35.00 -31.58
N GLU A 460 17.78 -35.65 -32.12
CA GLU A 460 18.85 -36.28 -31.34
C GLU A 460 19.65 -35.25 -30.54
N PHE A 461 19.93 -34.07 -31.11
CA PHE A 461 20.55 -32.95 -30.39
C PHE A 461 19.66 -32.44 -29.24
N LEU A 462 18.36 -32.25 -29.46
CA LEU A 462 17.40 -31.85 -28.42
C LEU A 462 17.29 -32.91 -27.30
N MET A 463 17.32 -34.20 -27.66
CA MET A 463 17.35 -35.30 -26.69
C MET A 463 18.70 -35.42 -25.97
N PHE A 464 19.81 -35.10 -26.65
CA PHE A 464 21.15 -35.07 -26.09
C PHE A 464 21.33 -33.92 -25.10
N GLU A 465 20.90 -32.71 -25.46
CA GLU A 465 20.85 -31.54 -24.57
C GLU A 465 19.98 -31.83 -23.32
N GLY A 466 18.81 -32.46 -23.52
CA GLY A 466 17.94 -32.89 -22.43
C GLY A 466 18.47 -34.05 -21.56
N SER A 467 19.60 -34.69 -21.94
CA SER A 467 20.18 -35.84 -21.24
C SER A 467 21.35 -35.53 -20.33
N SER A 468 21.82 -34.27 -20.28
CA SER A 468 22.83 -33.85 -19.30
C SER A 468 22.23 -33.83 -17.89
N ARG A 469 22.48 -34.90 -17.13
CA ARG A 469 22.32 -34.96 -15.67
C ARG A 469 23.55 -34.37 -14.95
N GLU A 470 24.07 -33.24 -15.42
CA GLU A 470 24.73 -32.31 -14.51
C GLU A 470 23.63 -31.66 -13.67
N PHE A 471 23.84 -31.46 -12.37
CA PHE A 471 22.90 -30.72 -11.53
C PHE A 471 22.55 -29.41 -12.24
N GLN A 472 21.35 -29.30 -12.83
CA GLN A 472 20.92 -28.05 -13.43
C GLN A 472 20.97 -27.00 -12.32
N GLU A 473 21.91 -26.08 -12.45
CA GLU A 473 22.06 -24.98 -11.53
C GLU A 473 20.73 -24.21 -11.50
N SER A 474 20.18 -23.99 -10.32
CA SER A 474 18.87 -23.35 -10.22
C SER A 474 18.94 -21.91 -10.76
N GLU A 475 17.81 -21.35 -11.20
CA GLU A 475 17.74 -19.92 -11.58
C GLU A 475 18.29 -19.02 -10.47
N LEU A 476 17.99 -19.39 -9.21
CA LEU A 476 18.48 -18.71 -8.02
C LEU A 476 20.01 -18.76 -7.91
N ASP A 477 20.61 -19.95 -8.02
CA ASP A 477 22.08 -20.08 -7.92
C ASP A 477 22.77 -19.30 -9.06
N SER A 478 22.22 -19.36 -10.27
CA SER A 478 22.71 -18.61 -11.43
C SER A 478 22.66 -17.09 -11.19
N TYR A 479 21.52 -16.57 -10.71
CA TYR A 479 21.35 -15.16 -10.35
C TYR A 479 22.35 -14.72 -9.26
N LEU A 480 22.57 -15.55 -8.24
CA LEU A 480 23.47 -15.25 -7.13
C LEU A 480 24.95 -15.25 -7.53
N LYS A 481 25.36 -16.07 -8.50
CA LYS A 481 26.75 -16.10 -9.02
C LYS A 481 27.07 -14.91 -9.92
N GLU A 482 26.08 -14.34 -10.58
CA GLU A 482 26.29 -13.19 -11.45
C GLU A 482 26.81 -11.96 -10.68
N PRO A 483 27.63 -11.12 -11.32
CA PRO A 483 28.11 -9.89 -10.69
C PRO A 483 26.93 -9.01 -10.26
N VAL A 484 27.19 -8.17 -9.25
CA VAL A 484 26.25 -7.11 -8.88
C VAL A 484 26.24 -6.05 -9.98
N MET A 485 25.08 -5.48 -10.24
CA MET A 485 24.96 -4.37 -11.18
C MET A 485 25.54 -3.09 -10.59
N GLU A 486 25.91 -2.16 -11.48
CA GLU A 486 26.30 -0.81 -11.07
C GLU A 486 25.15 -0.10 -10.35
N TRP A 487 25.51 0.68 -9.33
CA TRP A 487 24.55 1.46 -8.58
C TRP A 487 23.90 2.54 -9.44
N LYS A 488 22.57 2.55 -9.45
CA LYS A 488 21.75 3.62 -10.00
C LYS A 488 20.70 3.97 -8.96
N LYS A 489 20.55 5.26 -8.61
CA LYS A 489 19.59 5.70 -7.58
C LYS A 489 18.15 5.33 -7.98
N ASP A 490 17.75 5.71 -9.19
CA ASP A 490 16.38 5.56 -9.68
C ASP A 490 16.10 4.18 -10.32
N PHE A 491 16.67 3.12 -9.74
CA PHE A 491 16.49 1.75 -10.23
C PHE A 491 15.17 1.16 -9.75
N ASN A 492 14.35 0.68 -10.69
CA ASN A 492 13.10 -0.01 -10.42
C ASN A 492 13.29 -1.54 -10.43
N ALA A 493 13.35 -2.15 -9.24
CA ALA A 493 13.61 -3.58 -9.10
C ALA A 493 12.47 -4.45 -9.66
N LEU A 494 11.20 -4.06 -9.47
CA LEU A 494 10.06 -4.81 -10.00
C LEU A 494 10.07 -4.81 -11.53
N GLU A 495 10.34 -3.67 -12.15
CA GLU A 495 10.43 -3.55 -13.60
C GLU A 495 11.59 -4.38 -14.17
N TRP A 496 12.75 -4.35 -13.52
CA TRP A 496 13.90 -5.17 -13.92
C TRP A 496 13.57 -6.68 -13.89
N TRP A 497 12.93 -7.16 -12.82
CA TRP A 497 12.52 -8.57 -12.73
C TRP A 497 11.42 -8.93 -13.75
N ARG A 498 10.56 -7.98 -14.11
CA ARG A 498 9.59 -8.16 -15.19
C ARG A 498 10.29 -8.37 -16.55
N GLU A 499 11.36 -7.62 -16.81
CA GLU A 499 12.17 -7.72 -18.03
C GLU A 499 13.00 -9.01 -18.05
N GLU A 500 13.58 -9.40 -16.92
CA GLU A 500 14.40 -10.62 -16.77
C GLU A 500 13.55 -11.90 -16.61
N ASN A 501 12.22 -11.81 -16.69
CA ASN A 501 11.31 -12.93 -16.51
C ASN A 501 11.53 -14.06 -17.54
N SER A 502 12.02 -13.77 -18.74
CA SER A 502 12.38 -14.82 -19.71
C SER A 502 13.62 -15.61 -19.29
N LYS A 503 14.54 -14.97 -18.55
CA LYS A 503 15.78 -15.59 -18.06
C LYS A 503 15.57 -16.30 -16.73
N TYR A 504 14.72 -15.75 -15.86
CA TYR A 504 14.44 -16.26 -14.53
C TYR A 504 12.93 -16.39 -14.26
N PRO A 505 12.19 -17.24 -14.96
CA PRO A 505 10.73 -17.27 -14.86
C PRO A 505 10.20 -17.66 -13.47
N ILE A 506 10.88 -18.53 -12.73
CA ILE A 506 10.46 -18.92 -11.38
C ILE A 506 10.88 -17.84 -10.38
N LEU A 507 12.13 -17.40 -10.43
CA LEU A 507 12.67 -16.43 -9.48
C LEU A 507 12.05 -15.04 -9.63
N SER A 508 11.65 -14.65 -10.86
CA SER A 508 10.92 -13.40 -11.10
C SER A 508 9.59 -13.38 -10.35
N ARG A 509 8.87 -14.50 -10.27
CA ARG A 509 7.64 -14.60 -9.46
C ARG A 509 7.92 -14.45 -7.97
N VAL A 510 9.01 -15.07 -7.48
CA VAL A 510 9.47 -14.90 -6.09
C VAL A 510 9.80 -13.44 -5.82
N ALA A 511 10.55 -12.80 -6.71
CA ALA A 511 10.90 -11.39 -6.62
C ALA A 511 9.67 -10.49 -6.61
N ARG A 512 8.70 -10.67 -7.51
CA ARG A 512 7.46 -9.91 -7.52
C ARG A 512 6.77 -9.96 -6.15
N ASP A 513 6.64 -11.14 -5.58
CA ASP A 513 5.84 -11.34 -4.36
C ASP A 513 6.58 -10.87 -3.09
N ILE A 514 7.92 -10.82 -3.08
CA ILE A 514 8.71 -10.26 -1.96
C ILE A 514 8.91 -8.75 -2.10
N LEU A 515 9.21 -8.26 -3.31
CA LEU A 515 9.49 -6.84 -3.58
C LEU A 515 8.25 -5.95 -3.48
N SER A 516 7.07 -6.53 -3.66
CA SER A 516 5.77 -5.86 -3.51
C SER A 516 5.27 -5.78 -2.06
N ILE A 517 6.01 -6.30 -1.08
CA ILE A 517 5.65 -6.16 0.34
C ILE A 517 5.85 -4.70 0.77
N PRO A 518 4.80 -3.93 1.10
CA PRO A 518 4.98 -2.58 1.63
C PRO A 518 5.57 -2.64 3.03
N ILE A 519 6.73 -2.02 3.23
CA ILE A 519 7.36 -1.92 4.56
C ILE A 519 6.83 -0.70 5.35
N SER A 520 6.17 0.25 4.68
CA SER A 520 5.53 1.42 5.28
C SER A 520 4.10 1.60 4.77
N ARG A 521 3.22 2.14 5.62
CA ARG A 521 1.80 2.43 5.28
C ARG A 521 1.63 3.73 4.50
N GLY A 522 2.52 4.69 4.72
CA GLY A 522 2.43 6.04 4.17
C GLY A 522 3.72 6.45 3.48
N THR A 523 3.55 7.33 2.51
CA THR A 523 4.61 8.13 1.88
C THR A 523 4.30 9.61 2.06
N SER A 524 5.27 10.44 1.69
CA SER A 524 5.22 11.89 1.74
C SER A 524 4.82 12.38 3.13
N HIS A 525 4.05 13.46 3.23
CA HIS A 525 3.57 14.01 4.50
C HIS A 525 2.91 12.98 5.43
N ARG A 526 2.33 11.90 4.92
CA ARG A 526 1.66 10.88 5.75
C ARG A 526 2.63 9.99 6.52
N ALA A 527 3.88 9.88 6.07
CA ALA A 527 4.90 9.10 6.77
C ALA A 527 5.49 9.85 7.99
N TYR A 528 5.32 11.17 8.04
CA TYR A 528 5.89 12.03 9.07
C TYR A 528 4.89 12.43 10.15
N VAL A 529 3.64 11.97 10.08
CA VAL A 529 2.60 12.34 11.05
C VAL A 529 3.04 11.90 12.45
N ALA A 530 3.13 12.87 13.37
CA ALA A 530 3.51 12.62 14.76
C ALA A 530 2.40 11.87 15.53
N ASP A 531 1.15 12.09 15.13
CA ASP A 531 -0.04 11.58 15.82
C ASP A 531 -0.64 10.32 15.18
N LYS A 532 -1.57 9.64 15.86
CA LYS A 532 -2.33 8.55 15.23
C LYS A 532 -3.32 9.12 14.21
N ARG A 533 -3.68 8.29 13.23
CA ARG A 533 -4.42 8.74 12.04
C ARG A 533 -5.88 9.01 12.40
N GLU A 534 -6.32 10.24 12.18
CA GLU A 534 -7.72 10.63 12.36
C GLU A 534 -8.62 10.05 11.26
N CYS A 535 -9.85 9.71 11.65
CA CYS A 535 -10.93 9.46 10.71
C CYS A 535 -11.32 10.78 10.03
N PRO A 536 -11.50 10.82 8.70
CA PRO A 536 -12.18 11.93 8.05
C PRO A 536 -13.55 12.23 8.68
N ASP A 537 -13.91 13.51 8.84
CA ASP A 537 -15.14 13.94 9.53
C ASP A 537 -16.42 13.32 8.95
N PHE A 538 -16.47 13.10 7.64
CA PHE A 538 -17.62 12.47 6.99
C PHE A 538 -17.80 11.00 7.42
N ILE A 539 -16.72 10.31 7.81
CA ILE A 539 -16.77 8.91 8.23
C ILE A 539 -17.44 8.77 9.59
N VAL A 540 -17.11 9.62 10.54
CA VAL A 540 -17.58 9.48 11.93
C VAL A 540 -19.07 9.80 12.09
N SER A 541 -19.62 10.57 11.14
CA SER A 541 -21.05 10.95 11.07
C SER A 541 -21.90 10.01 10.20
N MET A 542 -21.32 8.93 9.68
CA MET A 542 -21.99 7.97 8.80
C MET A 542 -22.20 6.60 9.44
N GLU A 543 -23.25 5.90 9.00
CA GLU A 543 -23.46 4.50 9.35
C GLU A 543 -22.31 3.62 8.84
N ALA A 544 -21.85 2.68 9.66
CA ALA A 544 -20.71 1.82 9.38
C ALA A 544 -20.77 1.09 8.03
N LYS A 545 -21.94 0.55 7.66
CA LYS A 545 -22.13 -0.15 6.38
C LYS A 545 -21.85 0.79 5.19
N LEU A 546 -22.28 2.03 5.31
CA LEU A 546 -22.13 3.04 4.27
C LEU A 546 -20.68 3.58 4.21
N VAL A 547 -20.03 3.77 5.36
CA VAL A 547 -18.59 4.07 5.42
C VAL A 547 -17.79 2.98 4.70
N ASN A 548 -18.03 1.71 5.03
CA ASN A 548 -17.37 0.59 4.36
C ASN A 548 -17.58 0.63 2.85
N ALA A 549 -18.81 0.89 2.40
CA ALA A 549 -19.12 0.99 0.98
C ALA A 549 -18.36 2.12 0.29
N MET A 550 -18.31 3.31 0.89
CA MET A 550 -17.62 4.48 0.34
C MET A 550 -16.11 4.25 0.26
N MET A 551 -15.48 3.88 1.37
CA MET A 551 -14.02 3.74 1.45
C MET A 551 -13.49 2.62 0.57
N CYS A 552 -14.15 1.47 0.56
CA CYS A 552 -13.77 0.35 -0.30
C CYS A 552 -13.92 0.73 -1.78
N SER A 553 -15.08 1.27 -2.17
CA SER A 553 -15.37 1.60 -3.57
C SER A 553 -14.49 2.72 -4.13
N GLU A 554 -14.07 3.68 -3.29
CA GLU A 554 -13.11 4.72 -3.67
C GLU A 554 -11.74 4.13 -4.05
N SER A 555 -11.31 3.10 -3.32
CA SER A 555 -9.99 2.48 -3.51
C SER A 555 -9.90 1.54 -4.70
N TRP A 556 -11.04 1.06 -5.21
CA TRP A 556 -11.10 0.08 -6.27
C TRP A 556 -10.96 0.71 -7.66
N PRO A 557 -10.59 -0.06 -8.69
CA PRO A 557 -10.58 0.44 -10.06
C PRO A 557 -11.94 1.03 -10.41
N ARG A 558 -11.96 2.23 -11.01
CA ARG A 558 -13.21 2.87 -11.41
C ARG A 558 -13.95 1.96 -12.40
N LEU A 559 -15.11 1.47 -11.96
CA LEU A 559 -15.99 0.59 -12.72
C LEU A 559 -16.84 1.32 -13.75
#